data_AF-A0A381Z1E7-F1
#
_entry.id   AF-A0A381Z1E7-F1
#
_cell.length_a   1.000
_cell.length_b   1.000
_cell.length_c   1.000
_cell.angle_alpha   90.00
_cell.angle_beta   90.00
_cell.angle_gamma   90.00
#
_symmetry.space_group_name_H-M   'P 1'
#
loop_
_entity.id
_entity.type
_entity.pdbx_description
1 polymer ?
#
loop_
_entity_poly.entity_id
_entity_poly.type
_entity_poly.pdbx_seq_one_letter_code
_entity_poly.pdbx_strand_id
1 'polypeptide(L)'
;MNKHLSYFALAALILSCGKIDRSHISFSGNIKNNSEKIIKVTNYNSSLKQEIAIDSMGNFSGPVLIDKDGYYFFQVGRSYTTVRF
;
A
#
# COMPACT_ATOMS: atom_id res chain seq x y z
N MET A 1 -16.81 27.11 35.86
CA MET A 1 -16.42 25.98 34.99
C MET A 1 -15.08 26.34 34.35
N ASN A 2 -14.01 25.67 34.78
CA ASN A 2 -12.62 26.14 34.68
C ASN A 2 -12.16 26.33 33.24
N LYS A 3 -11.72 27.56 32.89
CA LYS A 3 -11.11 27.90 31.60
C LYS A 3 -9.98 26.93 31.21
N HIS A 4 -9.26 26.41 32.21
CA HIS A 4 -8.22 25.38 32.05
C HIS A 4 -8.73 24.06 31.44
N LEU A 5 -9.96 23.64 31.77
CA LEU A 5 -10.56 22.43 31.20
C LEU A 5 -10.85 22.60 29.70
N SER A 6 -11.24 23.82 29.30
CA SER A 6 -11.51 24.18 27.91
C SER A 6 -10.24 24.21 27.06
N TYR A 7 -9.12 24.71 27.61
CA TYR A 7 -7.83 24.69 26.91
C TYR A 7 -7.28 23.27 26.76
N PHE A 8 -7.49 22.40 27.76
CA PHE A 8 -7.07 21.01 27.70
C PHE A 8 -7.85 20.21 26.65
N ALA A 9 -9.18 20.43 26.57
CA ALA A 9 -10.02 19.85 25.54
C ALA A 9 -9.63 20.32 24.13
N LEU A 10 -9.30 21.61 23.98
CA LEU A 10 -8.85 22.17 22.70
C LEU A 10 -7.50 21.57 22.28
N ALA A 11 -6.54 21.43 23.19
CA ALA A 11 -5.24 20.83 22.93
C ALA A 11 -5.34 19.33 22.54
N ALA A 12 -6.24 18.58 23.19
CA ALA A 12 -6.48 17.17 22.89
C ALA A 12 -7.05 16.97 21.46
N LEU A 13 -7.88 17.90 20.97
CA LEU A 13 -8.44 17.86 19.62
C LEU A 13 -7.38 18.10 18.52
N ILE A 14 -6.35 18.91 18.79
CA ILE A 14 -5.28 19.20 17.82
C ILE A 14 -4.30 18.01 17.70
N LEU A 15 -4.07 17.30 18.81
CA LEU A 15 -3.16 16.16 18.86
C LEU A 15 -3.76 14.87 18.28
N SER A 16 -5.10 14.75 18.19
CA SER A 16 -5.74 13.53 17.66
C SER A 16 -5.82 13.47 16.14
N CYS A 17 -5.37 14.52 15.42
CA CYS A 17 -5.46 14.59 13.96
C CYS A 17 -4.10 14.35 13.28
N GLY A 18 -3.31 13.41 13.79
CA GLY A 18 -2.16 12.86 13.08
C GLY A 18 -2.58 11.65 12.25
N LYS A 19 -3.20 11.85 11.08
CA LYS A 19 -3.33 10.74 10.12
C LYS A 19 -1.94 10.48 9.57
N ILE A 20 -1.36 9.32 9.91
CA ILE A 20 -0.13 8.84 9.26
C ILE A 20 -0.49 8.68 7.78
N ASP A 21 0.06 9.54 6.94
CA ASP A 21 -0.15 9.51 5.50
C ASP A 21 0.60 8.29 4.97
N ARG A 22 -0.11 7.17 4.85
CA ARG A 22 0.44 5.95 4.27
C ARG A 22 0.64 6.22 2.78
N SER A 23 1.90 6.29 2.35
CA SER A 23 2.21 6.50 0.95
C SER A 23 1.77 5.28 0.14
N HIS A 24 0.95 5.54 -0.86
CA HIS A 24 0.58 4.54 -1.85
C HIS A 24 1.21 4.93 -3.17
N ILE A 25 1.71 3.94 -3.90
CA ILE A 25 2.05 4.10 -5.31
C ILE A 25 0.94 3.49 -6.15
N SER A 26 0.74 4.01 -7.37
CA SER A 26 -0.07 3.31 -8.36
C SER A 26 0.84 2.38 -9.15
N PHE A 27 0.58 1.07 -9.10
CA PHE A 27 1.29 0.08 -9.89
C PHE A 27 0.36 -0.44 -10.98
N SER A 28 0.78 -0.28 -12.23
CA SER A 28 -0.01 -0.67 -13.40
C SER A 28 0.86 -1.22 -14.51
N GLY A 29 0.29 -2.07 -15.35
CA GLY A 29 0.99 -2.64 -16.50
C GLY A 29 0.13 -3.63 -17.27
N ASN A 30 0.76 -4.31 -18.22
CA ASN A 30 0.15 -5.36 -19.03
C ASN A 30 1.06 -6.59 -19.03
N ILE A 31 0.48 -7.76 -18.82
CA ILE A 31 1.17 -9.04 -18.80
C ILE A 31 0.68 -9.86 -19.99
N LYS A 32 1.60 -10.27 -20.84
CA LYS A 32 1.32 -11.13 -21.99
C LYS A 32 1.72 -12.57 -21.69
N ASN A 33 1.08 -13.51 -22.40
CA ASN A 33 1.40 -14.94 -22.35
C ASN A 33 1.32 -15.54 -20.94
N ASN A 34 0.30 -15.16 -20.17
CA ASN A 34 0.08 -15.66 -18.83
C ASN A 34 -1.41 -15.93 -18.57
N SER A 35 -1.73 -16.93 -17.75
CA SER A 35 -3.09 -17.30 -17.33
C SER A 35 -3.43 -16.91 -15.90
N GLU A 36 -2.46 -16.33 -15.17
CA GLU A 36 -2.66 -15.83 -13.81
C GLU A 36 -3.65 -14.66 -13.79
N LYS A 37 -4.45 -14.59 -12.73
CA LYS A 37 -5.48 -13.55 -12.54
C LYS A 37 -5.11 -12.51 -11.49
N ILE A 38 -3.96 -12.70 -10.83
CA ILE A 38 -3.54 -11.89 -9.71
C ILE A 38 -2.04 -11.62 -9.76
N ILE A 39 -1.66 -10.42 -9.30
CA ILE A 39 -0.30 -10.08 -8.91
C ILE A 39 -0.27 -10.04 -7.40
N LYS A 40 0.60 -10.83 -6.78
CA LYS A 40 0.85 -10.78 -5.35
C LYS A 40 1.94 -9.78 -5.06
N VAL A 41 1.70 -8.89 -4.10
CA VAL A 41 2.66 -7.89 -3.65
C VAL A 41 3.00 -8.15 -2.19
N THR A 42 4.29 -8.32 -1.92
CA THR A 42 4.85 -8.54 -0.59
C THR A 42 6.10 -7.68 -0.39
N ASN A 43 6.54 -7.54 0.85
CA ASN A 43 7.77 -6.83 1.23
C ASN A 43 8.76 -7.80 1.90
N TYR A 44 9.98 -7.33 2.19
CA TYR A 44 11.07 -8.17 2.71
C TYR A 44 10.70 -9.00 3.95
N ASN A 45 9.96 -8.43 4.90
CA ASN A 45 9.52 -9.13 6.11
C ASN A 45 8.18 -9.88 5.92
N SER A 46 7.62 -9.91 4.70
CA SER A 46 6.33 -10.53 4.37
C SER A 46 5.15 -10.07 5.22
N SER A 47 5.24 -8.86 5.80
CA SER A 47 4.14 -8.25 6.55
C SER A 47 3.07 -7.69 5.62
N LEU A 48 3.48 -7.24 4.42
CA LEU A 48 2.56 -6.82 3.37
C LEU A 48 2.04 -8.05 2.60
N LYS A 49 0.72 -8.14 2.45
CA LYS A 49 0.05 -9.14 1.63
C LYS A 49 -1.05 -8.46 0.84
N GLN A 50 -0.71 -7.97 -0.34
CA GLN A 50 -1.66 -7.34 -1.26
C GLN A 50 -1.79 -8.13 -2.53
N GLU A 51 -2.96 -8.04 -3.15
CA GLU A 51 -3.25 -8.65 -4.44
C GLU A 51 -3.83 -7.61 -5.38
N ILE A 52 -3.33 -7.58 -6.62
CA ILE A 52 -3.86 -6.74 -7.69
C ILE A 52 -4.46 -7.68 -8.74
N ALA A 53 -5.72 -7.47 -9.08
CA ALA A 53 -6.38 -8.26 -10.11
C ALA A 53 -5.81 -7.96 -11.50
N ILE A 54 -5.73 -9.00 -12.32
CA ILE A 54 -5.40 -8.93 -13.75
C ILE A 54 -6.70 -9.15 -14.52
N ASP A 55 -7.02 -8.24 -15.43
CA ASP A 55 -8.19 -8.35 -16.28
C ASP A 55 -8.02 -9.41 -17.39
N SER A 56 -9.08 -9.69 -18.15
CA SER A 56 -9.06 -10.68 -19.23
C SER A 56 -8.13 -10.32 -20.40
N MET A 57 -7.67 -9.07 -20.49
CA MET A 57 -6.72 -8.58 -21.50
C MET A 57 -5.28 -8.56 -20.97
N GLY A 58 -5.05 -8.99 -19.73
CA GLY A 58 -3.74 -9.00 -19.08
C GLY A 58 -3.35 -7.67 -18.44
N ASN A 59 -4.23 -6.66 -18.39
CA ASN A 59 -3.93 -5.41 -17.72
C ASN A 59 -4.17 -5.50 -16.22
N PHE A 60 -3.39 -4.75 -15.46
CA PHE A 60 -3.59 -4.56 -14.04
C PHE A 60 -3.33 -3.10 -13.67
N SER A 61 -4.04 -2.62 -12.65
CA SER A 61 -3.77 -1.34 -12.02
C SER A 61 -4.30 -1.39 -10.59
N GLY A 62 -3.49 -0.96 -9.64
CA GLY A 62 -3.92 -0.91 -8.25
C GLY A 62 -2.98 -0.10 -7.37
N PRO A 63 -3.49 0.45 -6.25
CA PRO A 63 -2.64 1.06 -5.25
C PRO A 63 -1.82 0.00 -4.51
N VAL A 64 -0.56 0.31 -4.23
CA VAL A 64 0.32 -0.52 -3.39
C VAL A 64 0.78 0.29 -2.21
N LEU A 65 0.60 -0.26 -1.02
CA LEU A 65 1.05 0.38 0.22
C LEU A 65 2.57 0.29 0.36
N ILE A 66 3.22 1.45 0.49
CA ILE A 66 4.64 1.55 0.82
C ILE A 66 4.75 2.05 2.26
N ASP A 67 4.84 1.12 3.21
CA ASP A 67 4.89 1.47 4.65
C ASP A 67 6.28 1.94 5.08
N LYS A 68 7.33 1.45 4.41
CA LYS A 68 8.75 1.74 4.69
C LYS A 68 9.60 1.68 3.41
N ASP A 69 10.72 2.40 3.39
CA ASP A 69 11.79 2.19 2.41
C ASP A 69 12.20 0.71 2.41
N GLY A 70 12.40 0.17 1.21
CA GLY A 70 12.87 -1.20 1.07
C GLY A 70 12.38 -1.89 -0.19
N TYR A 71 12.59 -3.20 -0.21
CA TYR A 71 12.26 -4.04 -1.35
C TYR A 71 10.83 -4.56 -1.27
N TYR A 72 10.12 -4.39 -2.38
CA TYR A 72 8.78 -4.90 -2.65
C TYR A 72 8.84 -5.86 -3.83
N PHE A 73 8.17 -7.00 -3.68
CA PHE A 73 8.19 -8.10 -4.63
C PHE A 73 6.81 -8.22 -5.27
N PHE A 74 6.78 -8.16 -6.60
CA PHE A 74 5.59 -8.29 -7.42
C PHE A 74 5.65 -9.62 -8.13
N GLN A 75 4.84 -10.57 -7.67
CA GLN A 75 4.86 -11.95 -8.13
C GLN A 75 3.62 -12.26 -8.97
N VAL A 76 3.85 -12.90 -10.11
CA VAL A 76 2.82 -13.40 -11.01
C VAL A 76 3.13 -14.86 -11.31
N GLY A 77 2.35 -15.78 -10.74
CA GLY A 77 2.65 -17.22 -10.79
C GLY A 77 4.00 -17.51 -10.15
N ARG A 78 4.97 -17.98 -10.95
CA ARG A 78 6.36 -18.24 -10.51
C ARG A 78 7.34 -17.11 -10.83
N SER A 79 6.95 -16.17 -11.68
CA SER A 79 7.79 -15.04 -12.06
C SER A 79 7.62 -13.93 -11.05
N TYR A 80 8.68 -13.20 -10.76
CA TYR A 80 8.60 -12.02 -9.91
C TYR A 80 9.58 -10.93 -10.36
N THR A 81 9.24 -9.70 -10.02
CA THR A 81 10.15 -8.55 -10.11
C THR A 81 10.25 -7.88 -8.75
N THR A 82 11.38 -7.24 -8.51
CA THR A 82 11.68 -6.55 -7.27
C THR A 82 11.85 -5.06 -7.56
N VAL A 83 11.14 -4.22 -6.81
CA VAL A 83 11.28 -2.77 -6.86
C VAL A 83 11.69 -2.27 -5.49
N ARG A 84 12.64 -1.32 -5.46
CA ARG A 84 13.02 -0.62 -4.23
C ARG A 84 12.42 0.78 -4.25
N PHE A 85 11.74 1.13 -3.16
CA PHE A 85 11.21 2.47 -2.90
C PHE A 85 11.92 3.06 -1.69
#